data_AF-A0A0K1E403-F1
#
_entry.id   AF-A0A0K1E403-F1
#
_cell.length_a   1.000
_cell.length_b   1.000
_cell.length_c   1.000
_cell.angle_alpha   90.00
_cell.angle_beta   90.00
_cell.angle_gamma   90.00
#
_symmetry.space_group_name_H-M   'P 1'
#
loop_
_entity.id
_entity.type
_entity.pdbx_description
1 polymer ?
#
loop_
_entity_poly.entity_id
_entity_poly.type
_entity_poly.pdbx_seq_one_letter_code
_entity_poly.pdbx_strand_id
1 'polypeptide(L)' 'MRSLLRRCTNCGAYTLSKERCPRCGGPVKVPHPPKFSPEDKYQRYRILQKLLTGALPVREDTKEKILKNYGPQQ' A
#
# COMPACT_ATOMS: atom_id res chain seq x y z
N MET A 1 -14.12 5.35 -2.45
CA MET A 1 -14.44 6.78 -2.18
C MET A 1 -13.76 7.59 -3.27
N ARG A 2 -14.48 8.49 -3.94
CA ARG A 2 -13.87 9.41 -4.90
C ARG A 2 -13.40 10.64 -4.14
N SER A 3 -12.14 10.64 -3.67
CA SER A 3 -11.55 11.81 -3.00
C SER A 3 -11.00 12.80 -4.02
N LEU A 4 -11.40 14.07 -3.93
CA LEU A 4 -10.85 15.15 -4.75
C LEU A 4 -9.48 15.60 -4.25
N LEU A 5 -9.26 15.58 -2.94
CA LEU A 5 -8.01 16.02 -2.33
C LEU A 5 -6.84 15.10 -2.70
N ARG A 6 -5.72 15.71 -3.11
CA ARG A 6 -4.44 15.07 -3.42
C ARG A 6 -3.32 15.69 -2.60
N ARG A 7 -2.25 14.92 -2.38
CA ARG A 7 -1.03 15.38 -1.73
C ARG A 7 0.19 15.06 -2.59
N CYS A 8 1.06 16.05 -2.77
CA CYS A 8 2.31 15.86 -3.49
C CYS A 8 3.25 14.93 -2.71
N THR A 9 3.86 13.96 -3.38
CA THR A 9 4.85 13.06 -2.77
C THR A 9 6.23 13.69 -2.63
N ASN A 10 6.51 14.78 -3.37
CA ASN A 10 7.79 15.47 -3.35
C ASN A 10 7.83 16.60 -2.29
N CYS A 11 6.92 17.58 -2.37
CA CYS A 11 6.91 18.74 -1.47
C CYS A 11 5.86 18.65 -0.35
N GLY A 12 5.00 17.63 -0.34
CA GLY A 12 3.98 17.45 0.70
C GLY A 12 2.76 18.38 0.63
N ALA A 13 2.71 19.34 -0.30
CA ALA A 13 1.59 20.26 -0.45
C ALA A 13 0.30 19.55 -0.87
N TYR A 14 -0.84 20.02 -0.35
CA TYR A 14 -2.16 19.56 -0.77
C TYR A 14 -2.63 20.32 -2.02
N THR A 15 -3.36 19.63 -2.89
CA THR A 15 -3.91 20.19 -4.13
C THR A 15 -5.17 19.43 -4.56
N LEU A 16 -5.96 20.05 -5.44
CA LEU A 16 -7.07 19.41 -6.17
C LEU A 16 -6.67 18.96 -7.58
N SER A 17 -5.49 19.39 -8.06
CA SER A 17 -4.93 18.94 -9.33
C SER A 17 -4.70 17.42 -9.31
N LYS A 18 -5.17 16.72 -10.34
CA LYS A 18 -5.09 15.26 -10.42
C LYS A 18 -3.79 14.76 -11.03
N GLU A 19 -3.12 15.59 -11.81
CA GLU A 19 -1.95 15.17 -12.59
C GLU A 19 -0.62 15.50 -11.90
N ARG A 20 -0.39 16.78 -11.61
CA ARG A 20 0.87 17.27 -11.04
C ARG A 20 0.63 18.31 -9.97
N CYS A 21 1.63 18.46 -9.08
CA CYS A 21 1.61 19.49 -8.07
C CYS A 21 1.81 20.88 -8.71
N PRO A 22 0.91 21.86 -8.48
CA PRO A 22 1.07 23.21 -9.05
C PRO A 22 2.24 23.99 -8.45
N ARG A 23 2.80 23.54 -7.30
CA ARG A 23 3.91 24.21 -6.63
C ARG A 23 5.30 23.73 -7.09
N CYS A 24 5.47 22.43 -7.31
CA CYS A 24 6.79 21.86 -7.65
C CYS A 24 6.78 20.93 -8.86
N GLY A 25 5.63 20.73 -9.52
CA GLY A 25 5.49 19.81 -10.65
C GLY A 25 5.54 18.31 -10.31
N GLY A 26 5.81 17.95 -9.04
CA GLY A 26 5.96 16.56 -8.61
C GLY A 26 4.66 15.74 -8.66
N PRO A 27 4.76 14.40 -8.57
CA PRO A 27 3.61 13.51 -8.62
C PRO A 27 2.72 13.68 -7.38
N VAL A 28 1.43 13.42 -7.56
CA VAL A 28 0.39 13.58 -6.54
C VAL A 28 -0.32 12.26 -6.26
N LYS A 29 -0.62 11.99 -4.99
CA LYS A 29 -1.35 10.79 -4.56
C LYS A 29 -2.58 11.14 -3.73
N VAL A 30 -3.49 10.18 -3.60
CA VAL A 30 -4.60 10.30 -2.64
C VAL A 30 -4.01 10.22 -1.22
N PRO A 31 -4.27 11.21 -0.34
CA PRO A 31 -3.73 11.21 1.02
C PRO A 31 -4.50 10.29 1.96
N HIS A 32 -5.76 9.99 1.65
CA HIS A 32 -6.63 9.17 2.49
C HIS A 32 -6.19 7.70 2.44
N PRO A 33 -6.18 7.00 3.59
CA PRO A 33 -5.88 5.58 3.63
C PRO A 33 -6.95 4.76 2.88
N PRO A 34 -6.63 3.51 2.48
CA PRO A 34 -7.64 2.58 1.98
C PRO A 34 -8.69 2.30 3.07
N LYS A 35 -9.93 2.00 2.64
CA LYS A 35 -11.00 1.62 3.58
C LYS A 35 -10.60 0.35 4.34
N PHE A 36 -10.83 0.34 5.64
CA PHE A 36 -10.72 -0.85 6.46
C PHE A 36 -11.93 -1.76 6.27
N SER A 37 -11.73 -3.07 6.28
CA SER A 37 -12.78 -4.09 6.31
C SER A 37 -12.39 -5.14 7.35
N PRO A 38 -13.28 -5.49 8.31
CA PRO A 38 -13.00 -6.55 9.28
C PRO A 38 -12.70 -7.91 8.64
N GLU A 39 -13.35 -8.21 7.51
CA GLU A 39 -13.22 -9.50 6.81
C GLU A 39 -11.93 -9.61 5.99
N ASP A 40 -11.32 -8.47 5.62
CA ASP A 40 -10.12 -8.34 4.77
C ASP A 40 -9.84 -9.50 3.78
N LYS A 41 -10.73 -9.66 2.77
CA LYS A 41 -10.62 -10.72 1.74
C LYS A 41 -9.24 -10.82 1.06
N TYR A 42 -8.47 -9.73 1.02
CA TYR A 42 -7.17 -9.67 0.37
C TYR A 42 -5.97 -9.69 1.33
N GLN A 43 -6.18 -9.98 2.62
CA GLN A 43 -5.13 -10.01 3.63
C GLN A 43 -3.96 -10.90 3.22
N ARG A 44 -4.25 -12.15 2.83
CA ARG A 44 -3.28 -13.15 2.36
C ARG A 44 -2.37 -12.59 1.26
N TYR A 45 -2.98 -12.07 0.20
CA TYR A 45 -2.25 -11.53 -0.96
C TYR A 45 -1.38 -10.34 -0.57
N ARG A 46 -1.90 -9.45 0.27
CA ARG A 46 -1.17 -8.25 0.74
C ARG A 46 0.06 -8.62 1.57
N ILE A 47 -0.05 -9.63 2.43
CA ILE A 47 1.06 -10.13 3.25
C ILE A 47 2.11 -10.80 2.36
N LEU A 48 1.69 -11.70 1.47
CA LEU A 48 2.59 -12.39 0.55
C LEU A 48 3.32 -11.41 -0.37
N GLN A 49 2.63 -10.41 -0.91
CA GLN A 49 3.25 -9.38 -1.74
C GLN A 49 4.36 -8.66 -0.97
N LYS A 50 4.10 -8.22 0.28
CA LYS A 50 5.12 -7.54 1.10
C LYS A 50 6.31 -8.44 1.43
N LEU A 51 6.07 -9.74 1.64
CA LEU A 51 7.14 -10.73 1.87
C LEU A 51 8.01 -10.90 0.62
N LEU A 52 7.39 -11.09 -0.55
CA LEU A 52 8.09 -11.28 -1.82
C LEU A 52 8.86 -10.02 -2.24
N THR A 53 8.32 -8.83 -2.00
CA THR A 53 9.02 -7.58 -2.28
C THR A 53 10.06 -7.21 -1.20
N GLY A 54 10.22 -8.01 -0.15
CA GLY A 54 11.12 -7.72 0.97
C GLY A 54 10.71 -6.49 1.81
N ALA A 55 9.49 -5.99 1.64
CA ALA A 55 8.98 -4.82 2.37
C ALA A 55 8.54 -5.16 3.80
N LEU A 56 8.42 -6.45 4.15
CA LEU A 56 8.09 -6.90 5.50
C LEU A 56 9.35 -7.41 6.22
N PRO A 57 9.88 -6.67 7.21
CA PRO A 57 11.07 -7.08 7.96
C PRO A 57 10.69 -8.14 9.01
N VAL A 58 10.65 -9.40 8.60
CA VAL A 58 10.44 -10.55 9.49
C VAL A 58 11.64 -11.47 9.50
N ARG A 59 11.81 -12.21 10.59
CA ARG A 59 12.81 -13.28 10.69
C ARG A 59 12.48 -14.42 9.69
N GLU A 60 13.52 -15.13 9.25
CA GLU A 60 13.39 -16.23 8.28
C GLU A 60 12.44 -17.33 8.78
N ASP A 61 12.52 -17.70 10.06
CA ASP A 61 11.64 -18.71 10.68
C ASP A 61 10.16 -18.32 10.61
N THR A 62 9.88 -17.02 10.73
CA THR A 62 8.52 -16.47 10.67
C THR A 62 8.03 -16.43 9.23
N LYS A 63 8.92 -16.08 8.28
CA LYS A 63 8.63 -16.07 6.85
C LYS A 63 8.24 -17.46 6.34
N GLU A 64 8.96 -18.51 6.74
CA GLU A 64 8.63 -19.90 6.41
C GLU A 64 7.25 -20.32 6.93
N LYS A 65 6.92 -19.98 8.18
CA LYS A 65 5.59 -20.25 8.77
C LYS A 65 4.48 -19.57 7.97
N ILE A 66 4.68 -18.31 7.56
CA ILE A 66 3.70 -17.57 6.77
C ILE A 66 3.52 -18.20 5.38
N LEU A 67 4.61 -18.60 4.72
CA LEU A 67 4.57 -19.27 3.42
C LEU A 67 3.91 -20.65 3.51
N LYS A 68 4.10 -21.38 4.60
CA LYS A 68 3.41 -22.67 4.83
C LYS A 68 1.91 -22.50 5.01
N ASN A 69 1.49 -21.47 5.76
CA ASN A 69 0.06 -21.19 6.00
C ASN A 69 -0.67 -20.68 4.75
N TYR A 70 -0.01 -19.86 3.94
CA TYR A 70 -0.59 -19.24 2.75
C TYR A 70 -0.05 -19.80 1.44
N GLY A 71 0.61 -20.96 1.46
CA GLY A 71 1.08 -21.65 0.27
C GLY A 71 -0.09 -22.12 -0.60
N PRO A 72 0.13 -22.39 -1.89
CA PRO A 72 -0.83 -23.15 -2.68
C PRO A 72 -1.02 -24.51 -1.98
N GLN A 73 -2.27 -24.83 -1.61
CA GLN A 73 -2.60 -26.18 -1.17
C GLN A 73 -2.47 -27.06 -2.42
N GLN A 74 -1.65 -28.11 -2.31
CA GLN A 74 -1.56 -29.15 -3.33
C GLN A 74 -2.87 -29.94 -3.38
#